data_AF-A0A932M3F6-F1
#
_entry.id   AF-A0A932M3F6-F1
#
_cell.length_a   1.000
_cell.length_b   1.000
_cell.length_c   1.000
_cell.angle_alpha   90.00
_cell.angle_beta   90.00
_cell.angle_gamma   90.00
#
_symmetry.space_group_name_H-M   'P 1'
#
loop_
_entity.id
_entity.type
_entity.pdbx_description
1 polymer ?
#
loop_
_entity_poly.entity_id
_entity_poly.type
_entity_poly.pdbx_seq_one_letter_code
_entity_poly.pdbx_strand_id
1 'polypeptide(L)' 'MNIYKALWSKIEGRPWTYILRDWWDDYEFFWIVGLVSLGIWLGHHYGGKSVMIGWLLFTTGYISGHLFWGKDYIPRQKGE' A
#
# COMPACT_ATOMS: atom_id res chain seq x y z
N MET A 1 -15.89 13.98 16.31
CA MET A 1 -14.67 14.60 15.77
C MET A 1 -13.83 13.50 15.13
N ASN A 2 -13.61 13.53 13.82
CA ASN A 2 -12.86 12.48 13.13
C ASN A 2 -11.36 12.77 13.25
N ILE A 3 -10.69 12.10 14.18
CA ILE A 3 -9.27 12.31 14.51
C ILE A 3 -8.38 12.10 13.28
N TYR A 4 -8.70 11.11 12.44
CA TYR A 4 -8.01 10.88 11.18
C TYR A 4 -8.12 12.11 10.26
N LYS A 5 -9.33 12.67 10.10
CA LYS A 5 -9.57 13.90 9.31
C LYS A 5 -8.82 15.11 9.84
N ALA A 6 -8.69 15.25 11.15
CA ALA A 6 -7.92 16.33 11.77
C ALA A 6 -6.40 16.19 11.59
N LEU A 7 -5.90 14.96 11.46
CA LEU A 7 -4.47 14.68 11.24
C LEU A 7 -4.07 14.98 9.81
N TRP A 8 -4.86 14.55 8.82
CA TRP A 8 -4.54 14.80 7.41
C TRP A 8 -4.94 16.19 6.93
N SER A 9 -5.87 16.88 7.58
CA SER A 9 -6.18 18.28 7.22
C SER A 9 -5.00 19.23 7.44
N LYS A 10 -4.06 18.87 8.33
CA LYS A 10 -2.83 19.63 8.59
C LYS A 10 -1.70 19.32 7.62
N ILE A 11 -1.76 18.19 6.92
CA ILE A 11 -0.71 17.71 6.00
C ILE A 11 -1.29 17.81 4.58
N GLU A 12 -1.13 18.97 3.96
CA GLU A 12 -1.58 19.32 2.59
C GLU A 12 -3.09 19.20 2.32
N GLY A 13 -3.91 18.86 3.32
CA GLY A 13 -5.35 18.64 3.16
C GLY A 13 -5.67 17.35 2.40
N ARG A 14 -4.75 16.38 2.39
CA ARG A 14 -4.87 15.14 1.61
C ARG A 14 -4.87 13.90 2.53
N PRO A 15 -5.87 13.01 2.42
CA PRO A 15 -5.86 11.72 3.09
C PRO A 15 -4.58 10.95 2.76
N TRP A 16 -4.00 10.31 3.77
CA TRP A 16 -2.74 9.59 3.62
C TRP A 16 -2.85 8.43 2.63
N THR A 17 -4.06 7.88 2.46
CA THR A 17 -4.36 6.88 1.46
C THR A 17 -4.11 7.38 0.04
N TYR A 18 -4.40 8.65 -0.26
CA TYR A 18 -4.12 9.23 -1.58
C TYR A 18 -2.64 9.54 -1.78
N ILE A 19 -1.94 9.95 -0.73
CA ILE A 19 -0.48 10.17 -0.79
C ILE A 19 0.24 8.85 -1.05
N LEU A 20 -0.12 7.79 -0.31
CA LEU A 20 0.44 6.45 -0.51
C LEU A 20 0.10 5.88 -1.88
N ARG A 21 -1.10 6.17 -2.39
CA ARG A 21 -1.51 5.76 -3.74
C ARG A 21 -0.70 6.46 -4.83
N ASP A 22 -0.46 7.77 -4.71
CA ASP A 22 0.42 8.51 -5.63
C ASP A 22 1.83 7.92 -5.61
N TRP A 23 2.37 7.63 -4.41
CA TRP A 23 3.70 7.02 -4.27
C TRP A 23 3.78 5.60 -4.82
N TRP A 24 2.69 4.85 -4.73
CA TRP A 24 2.60 3.52 -5.34
C TRP A 24 2.64 3.62 -6.86
N ASP A 25 1.84 4.52 -7.45
CA ASP A 25 1.76 4.71 -8.90
C ASP A 25 3.09 5.25 -9.48
N ASP A 26 3.66 6.28 -8.86
CA ASP A 26 4.90 6.91 -9.31
C ASP A 26 6.14 5.99 -9.18
N TYR A 27 6.13 5.05 -8.21
CA TYR A 27 7.28 4.20 -7.87
C TYR A 27 6.94 2.71 -7.77
N GLU A 28 5.98 2.24 -8.56
CA GLU A 28 5.43 0.87 -8.46
C GLU A 28 6.53 -0.21 -8.45
N PHE A 29 7.48 -0.10 -9.38
CA PHE A 29 8.61 -1.02 -9.47
C PHE A 29 9.45 -1.05 -8.19
N PHE A 30 9.72 0.13 -7.60
CA PHE A 30 10.51 0.22 -6.37
C PHE A 30 9.78 -0.43 -5.18
N TRP A 31 8.47 -0.21 -5.08
CA TRP A 31 7.63 -0.85 -4.05
C TRP A 31 7.62 -2.37 -4.20
N ILE A 32 7.42 -2.88 -5.41
CA ILE A 32 7.42 -4.33 -5.67
C ILE A 32 8.77 -4.94 -5.31
N VAL A 33 9.88 -4.38 -5.80
CA VAL A 33 11.22 -4.88 -5.50
C VAL A 33 11.54 -4.81 -4.01
N GLY A 34 11.17 -3.71 -3.34
CA GLY A 34 11.37 -3.53 -1.90
C GLY A 34 10.59 -4.56 -1.08
N LEU A 35 9.31 -4.78 -1.40
CA LEU A 35 8.47 -5.76 -0.70
C LEU A 35 8.93 -7.20 -0.94
N VAL A 36 9.35 -7.54 -2.15
CA VAL A 36 9.95 -8.86 -2.46
C VAL A 36 11.24 -9.08 -1.68
N SER A 37 12.14 -8.10 -1.70
CA SER A 37 13.42 -8.17 -0.99
C SER A 37 13.23 -8.31 0.53
N LEU A 38 12.27 -7.57 1.09
CA LEU A 38 11.88 -7.70 2.50
C LEU A 38 11.30 -9.08 2.80
N GLY A 39 10.47 -9.62 1.90
CA GLY A 39 9.94 -10.97 2.02
C GLY A 39 11.05 -12.03 2.05
N ILE A 40 12.03 -11.95 1.16
CA ILE A 40 13.19 -12.86 1.15
C ILE A 40 13.97 -12.76 2.46
N TRP A 41 14.29 -11.53 2.90
CA TRP A 41 15.00 -11.30 4.15
C TRP A 41 14.25 -11.88 5.37
N LEU A 42 12.95 -11.63 5.46
CA LEU A 42 12.10 -12.23 6.49
C LEU A 42 12.05 -13.76 6.38
N GLY A 43 12.06 -14.31 5.17
CA GLY A 43 12.03 -15.76 4.94
C GLY A 43 13.27 -16.45 5.49
N HIS A 44 14.43 -15.79 5.39
CA HIS A 44 15.67 -16.25 5.99
C HIS A 44 15.69 -16.15 7.52
N HIS A 45 15.04 -15.13 8.11
CA HIS A 45 15.06 -14.92 9.57
C HIS A 45 13.94 -15.62 10.34
N TYR A 46 12.76 -15.79 9.75
CA TYR A 46 11.53 -16.24 10.44
C TYR A 46 10.92 -17.52 9.85
N GLY A 47 11.61 -18.15 8.89
CA GLY A 47 11.19 -19.38 8.22
C GLY A 47 10.38 -19.10 6.95
N GLY A 48 10.85 -19.65 5.83
CA GLY A 48 10.29 -19.38 4.50
C GLY A 48 8.82 -19.75 4.33
N LYS A 49 8.30 -20.74 5.08
CA LYS A 49 6.89 -21.15 5.01
C LYS A 49 5.95 -20.05 5.50
N SER A 50 6.28 -19.39 6.61
CA SER A 50 5.52 -18.29 7.21
C SER A 50 5.42 -17.12 6.24
N VAL A 51 6.56 -16.79 5.60
CA VAL A 51 6.66 -15.68 4.67
C VAL A 51 5.95 -15.99 3.36
N MET A 52 6.06 -17.20 2.81
CA MET A 52 5.29 -17.58 1.61
C MET A 52 3.78 -17.49 1.83
N ILE A 53 3.28 -17.93 2.99
CA ILE A 53 1.85 -17.79 3.32
C ILE A 53 1.45 -16.32 3.42
N GLY A 54 2.25 -15.50 4.10
CA GLY A 54 2.03 -14.06 4.18
C GLY A 54 2.04 -13.39 2.81
N TRP A 55 2.96 -13.77 1.93
CA TRP A 55 3.07 -13.25 0.57
C TRP A 55 1.87 -13.64 -0.29
N LEU A 56 1.43 -14.90 -0.24
CA LEU A 56 0.23 -15.35 -0.95
C LEU A 56 -1.05 -14.64 -0.48
N LEU A 57 -1.23 -14.47 0.84
CA LEU A 57 -2.37 -13.74 1.39
C LEU A 57 -2.33 -12.27 0.98
N PHE A 58 -1.16 -11.63 1.04
CA PHE A 58 -0.97 -10.26 0.60
C PHE A 58 -1.27 -10.08 -0.89
N THR A 59 -0.70 -10.92 -1.77
CA THR A 59 -0.94 -10.85 -3.22
C THR A 59 -2.40 -11.08 -3.56
N THR A 60 -3.08 -12.03 -2.89
CA THR A 60 -4.51 -12.28 -3.09
C THR A 60 -5.34 -11.08 -2.66
N GLY A 61 -5.03 -10.49 -1.49
CA GLY A 61 -5.68 -9.28 -1.00
C GLY A 61 -5.41 -8.06 -1.88
N TYR A 62 -4.18 -7.91 -2.38
CA TYR A 62 -3.77 -6.84 -3.29
C TYR A 62 -4.52 -6.93 -4.62
N ILE A 63 -4.51 -8.10 -5.28
CA ILE A 63 -5.23 -8.34 -6.53
C ILE A 63 -6.73 -8.12 -6.32
N SER A 64 -7.30 -8.63 -5.22
CA SER A 64 -8.71 -8.41 -4.91
C SER A 64 -9.02 -6.94 -4.68
N GLY A 65 -8.18 -6.22 -3.94
CA GLY A 65 -8.34 -4.77 -3.73
C GLY A 65 -8.22 -3.98 -5.04
N HIS A 66 -7.31 -4.36 -5.93
CA HIS A 66 -7.16 -3.72 -7.24
C HIS A 66 -8.35 -4.01 -8.16
N LEU A 67 -8.87 -5.23 -8.16
CA LEU A 67 -10.02 -5.65 -8.97
C LEU A 67 -11.36 -5.10 -8.44
N PHE A 68 -11.55 -5.04 -7.12
CA PHE A 68 -12.84 -4.70 -6.51
C PHE A 68 -12.95 -3.25 -6.01
N TRP A 69 -11.84 -2.55 -5.80
CA TRP A 69 -11.83 -1.14 -5.36
C TRP A 69 -11.49 -0.14 -6.49
N GLY A 70 -11.70 -0.58 -7.73
CA GLY A 70 -11.47 0.13 -9.00
C GLY A 70 -12.21 1.46 -9.14
N LYS A 71 -11.75 2.49 -8.42
CA LYS A 71 -11.87 3.87 -8.89
C LYS A 71 -10.62 4.21 -9.67
N ASP A 72 -10.78 4.85 -10.82
CA ASP A 72 -9.68 5.39 -11.61
C ASP A 72 -8.75 6.20 -10.71
N TYR A 73 -7.45 6.04 -10.92
CA TYR A 73 -6.47 6.84 -10.21
C TYR A 73 -6.58 8.30 -10.68
N ILE A 74 -6.76 9.21 -9.73
CA ILE A 74 -6.74 10.65 -9.98
C ILE A 74 -5.48 11.20 -9.32
N PRO A 75 -4.47 11.64 -10.10
CA PRO A 75 -3.24 12.19 -9.56
C PRO A 75 -3.52 13.35 -8.59
N ARG A 76 -2.86 13.31 -7.42
CA ARG A 76 -2.95 14.38 -6.40
C ARG A 76 -4.36 14.66 -5.87
N GLN A 77 -5.23 13.64 -5.84
CA GLN A 77 -6.59 13.77 -5.33
C GLN A 77 -6.62 14.36 -3.90
N LYS A 78 -7.51 15.32 -3.67
CA LYS A 78 -7.81 15.90 -2.35
C LYS A 78 -8.90 15.10 -1.64
N GLY A 79 -8.85 15.06 -0.32
CA GLY A 79 -9.91 14.45 0.49
C GLY A 79 -11.11 15.37 0.62
N GLU A 80 -12.31 14.80 0.58
CA GLU A 80 -13.55 15.49 0.97
C GLU A 80 -13.66 15.63 2.49
#